data_AF-A0A1W2AU47-F1
#
_entry.id   AF-A0A1W2AU47-F1
#
_cell.length_a   1.000
_cell.length_b   1.000
_cell.length_c   1.000
_cell.angle_alpha   90.00
_cell.angle_beta   90.00
_cell.angle_gamma   90.00
#
_symmetry.space_group_name_H-M   'P 1'
#
loop_
_entity.id
_entity.type
_entity.pdbx_description
1 polymer ?
#
loop_
_entity_poly.entity_id
_entity_poly.type
_entity_poly.pdbx_seq_one_letter_code
_entity_poly.pdbx_strand_id
1 'polypeptide(L)' 'MMGCKCAIAYDPDTNRYQCSVSGDDCMYLIPNSRRCAEDYGEGPDADLLGDGEDKP' A
#
# COMPACT_ATOMS: atom_id res chain seq x y z
N MET A 1 -10.98 2.96 1.14
CA MET A 1 -9.71 3.67 0.89
C MET A 1 -8.60 2.65 0.96
N MET A 2 -7.88 2.40 -0.14
CA MET A 2 -6.68 1.56 -0.13
C MET A 2 -5.57 2.32 0.63
N GLY A 3 -5.49 2.10 1.94
CA GLY A 3 -4.31 2.41 2.73
C GLY A 3 -3.49 1.15 2.91
N CYS A 4 -2.16 1.27 2.86
CA CYS A 4 -1.29 0.24 3.44
C CYS A 4 -1.22 0.44 4.96
N LYS A 5 -1.00 -0.62 5.72
CA LYS A 5 -0.82 -0.64 7.18
C LYS A 5 0.38 0.18 7.63
N CYS A 6 1.39 0.20 6.78
CA CYS A 6 2.54 1.08 6.94
C CYS A 6 2.23 2.52 6.55
N ALA A 7 1.16 2.83 5.82
CA ALA A 7 0.76 4.19 5.49
C ALA A 7 -0.14 4.80 6.58
N ILE A 8 0.22 5.96 7.12
CA ILE A 8 -0.56 6.67 8.16
C ILE A 8 -1.35 7.85 7.62
N ALA A 9 -0.81 8.60 6.66
CA ALA A 9 -1.48 9.76 6.09
C ALA A 9 -1.02 10.03 4.66
N TYR A 10 -1.94 10.55 3.83
CA TYR A 10 -1.61 11.10 2.52
C TYR A 10 -1.16 12.56 2.69
N ASP A 11 0.02 12.87 2.18
CA ASP A 11 0.58 14.22 2.06
C ASP A 11 0.24 14.77 0.66
N PRO A 12 -0.66 15.78 0.58
CA PRO A 12 -1.06 16.37 -0.69
C PRO A 12 0.02 17.26 -1.32
N ASP A 13 0.97 17.77 -0.54
CA ASP A 13 2.04 18.65 -1.04
C ASP A 13 3.07 17.83 -1.84
N THR A 14 3.39 16.64 -1.35
CA THR A 14 4.32 15.71 -2.02
C THR A 14 3.61 14.71 -2.94
N ASN A 15 2.29 14.57 -2.84
CA ASN A 15 1.48 13.51 -3.45
C ASN A 15 1.93 12.10 -3.03
N ARG A 16 2.27 11.92 -1.75
CA ARG A 16 2.83 10.67 -1.20
C ARG A 16 2.14 10.27 0.08
N TYR A 17 2.24 9.00 0.43
CA TYR A 17 1.77 8.51 1.73
C TYR A 17 2.95 8.43 2.69
N GLN A 18 2.79 8.85 3.94
CA GLN A 18 3.84 8.68 4.97
C GLN A 18 3.80 7.30 5.60
N CYS A 19 4.99 6.76 5.87
CA CYS A 19 5.23 5.50 6.55
C CYS A 19 5.16 5.67 8.08
N SER A 20 4.39 4.84 8.77
CA SER A 20 4.24 4.83 10.23
C SER A 20 5.47 4.32 10.97
N VAL A 21 6.35 3.61 10.25
CA VAL A 21 7.56 3.00 10.82
C VAL A 21 8.74 3.98 10.77
N SER A 22 9.00 4.59 9.61
CA SER A 22 10.15 5.48 9.42
C SER A 22 9.80 6.97 9.49
N GLY A 23 8.54 7.35 9.28
CA GLY A 23 8.13 8.75 9.09
C GLY A 23 8.39 9.30 7.68
N ASP A 24 9.11 8.55 6.84
CA ASP A 24 9.41 8.90 5.45
C ASP A 24 8.26 8.49 4.50
N ASP A 25 8.47 8.62 3.19
CA ASP A 25 7.56 8.09 2.18
C ASP A 25 7.31 6.58 2.35
N CYS A 26 6.05 6.18 2.18
CA CYS A 26 5.62 4.80 2.17
C CYS A 26 6.11 4.11 0.89
N MET A 27 7.31 3.53 0.98
CA MET A 27 7.96 2.78 -0.10
C MET A 27 7.12 1.62 -0.63
N TYR A 28 6.19 1.14 0.19
CA TYR A 28 5.23 0.08 -0.10
C TYR A 28 4.07 0.52 -0.97
N LEU A 29 3.79 1.83 -1.12
CA LEU A 29 2.69 2.29 -1.96
C LEU A 29 3.19 2.76 -3.33
N ILE A 30 4.27 3.55 -3.36
CA ILE A 30 4.93 3.95 -4.60
C ILE A 30 6.45 3.89 -4.40
N PRO A 31 7.22 3.23 -5.28
CA PRO A 31 6.79 2.48 -6.47
C PRO A 31 6.39 1.02 -6.19
N ASN A 32 6.48 0.53 -4.95
CA ASN A 32 6.34 -0.91 -4.64
C ASN A 32 4.95 -1.30 -4.10
N SER A 33 3.85 -0.76 -4.65
CA SER A 33 2.47 -1.15 -4.31
C SER A 33 2.26 -2.67 -4.27
N ARG A 34 2.92 -3.40 -5.18
CA ARG A 34 2.85 -4.86 -5.26
C ARG A 34 3.39 -5.55 -4.01
N ARG A 35 4.44 -4.99 -3.40
CA ARG A 35 5.02 -5.57 -2.19
C ARG A 35 4.11 -5.37 -0.98
N CYS A 36 3.28 -4.32 -0.97
CA CYS A 36 2.26 -4.13 0.06
C CYS A 36 1.14 -5.16 -0.07
N ALA A 37 0.76 -5.45 -1.32
CA ALA A 37 -0.18 -6.51 -1.62
C ALA A 37 0.36 -7.88 -1.18
N GLU A 38 1.63 -8.18 -1.44
CA GLU A 38 2.27 -9.46 -1.06
C GLU A 38 2.40 -9.63 0.47
N ASP A 39 2.89 -8.61 1.18
CA ASP A 39 3.17 -8.72 2.62
C ASP A 39 1.91 -8.50 3.49
N TYR A 40 0.94 -7.70 3.03
CA TYR A 40 -0.20 -7.24 3.83
C TYR A 40 -1.58 -7.48 3.21
N GLY A 41 -1.68 -7.84 1.92
CA GLY A 41 -2.96 -7.96 1.22
C GLY A 41 -3.67 -6.61 1.00
N GLU A 42 -2.91 -5.53 0.95
CA GLU A 42 -3.39 -4.14 0.88
C GLU A 42 -2.77 -3.38 -0.30
N GLY A 43 -3.26 -2.17 -0.58
CA GLY A 43 -2.79 -1.34 -1.67
C GLY A 43 -3.48 -1.63 -3.02
N PRO A 44 -3.16 -0.86 -4.07
CA PRO A 44 -3.87 -0.93 -5.36
C PRO A 44 -3.61 -2.24 -6.12
N ASP A 45 -2.51 -2.92 -5.83
CA ASP A 45 -2.15 -4.20 -6.46
C ASP A 45 -2.70 -5.42 -5.69
N ALA A 46 -3.38 -5.23 -4.55
CA ALA A 46 -3.95 -6.33 -3.76
C ALA A 46 -4.95 -7.17 -4.55
N ASP A 47 -5.77 -6.50 -5.36
CA ASP A 47 -6.75 -7.15 -6.22
C ASP A 47 -6.07 -7.89 -7.39
N LEU A 48 -4.88 -7.43 -7.82
CA LEU A 48 -4.10 -8.05 -8.91
C LEU A 48 -3.32 -9.30 -8.48
N LEU A 49 -3.06 -9.47 -7.18
CA LEU A 49 -2.53 -10.73 -6.65
C LEU A 49 -3.61 -11.81 -6.49
N GLY A 50 -4.88 -11.43 -6.63
CA GLY A 50 -6.05 -12.25 -6.37
C GLY A 50 -6.65 -12.99 -7.57
N ASP A 51 -6.04 -12.96 -8.76
CA ASP A 51 -6.47 -13.74 -9.94
C ASP A 51 -6.15 -15.25 -9.79
N GLY A 52 -6.61 -15.84 -8.69
CA GLY A 52 -6.46 -17.26 -8.37
C GLY A 52 -7.44 -17.82 -7.33
N GLU A 53 -8.11 -17.02 -6.50
CA GLU A 53 -9.02 -17.58 -5.49
C GLU A 53 -10.22 -16.67 -5.17
N ASP A 54 -11.39 -17.24 -5.47
CA ASP A 54 -12.70 -16.94 -4.92
C ASP A 54 -12.58 -16.50 -3.44
N LYS A 55 -12.78 -15.21 -3.18
CA LYS A 55 -12.84 -14.67 -1.83
C LYS A 55 -14.33 -14.66 -1.41
N PRO A 56 -14.73 -15.35 -0.33
CA PRO A 56 -16.12 -15.50 0.08
C PRO A 56 -16.78 -14.17 0.50
#